data_AF-A0A960K526-F1
#
_entry.id   AF-A0A960K526-F1
#
_cell.length_a   1.000
_cell.length_b   1.000
_cell.length_c   1.000
_cell.angle_alpha   90.00
_cell.angle_beta   90.00
_cell.angle_gamma   90.00
#
_symmetry.space_group_name_H-M   'P 1'
#
loop_
_entity.id
_entity.type
_entity.pdbx_description
1 polymer ?
#
loop_
_entity_poly.entity_id
_entity_poly.type
_entity_poly.pdbx_seq_one_letter_code
_entity_poly.pdbx_strand_id
1 'polypeptide(L)'
;MGRPLVAADEVVGAPEVVVLGHDLWLSRLGGDPEVLGRSLEIAGVPHTVVGVMPEGFLFPIRQQLWLPLREARPAEPGRGRGLHIFGRLAAGVSAEAAHWELTAVGSRLAEEHPETNAQLEPQAVPFSLSYLNLARGGLRQEPGFRLFQLLGFCLL
;
A
#
# COMPACT_ATOMS: atom_id res chain seq x y z
N MET A 1 2.59 15.76 12.01
CA MET A 1 3.90 16.37 12.32
C MET A 1 5.03 15.45 11.89
N GLY A 2 6.28 15.94 11.82
CA GLY A 2 7.41 15.16 11.33
C GLY A 2 7.40 15.01 9.81
N ARG A 3 7.93 13.89 9.30
CA ARG A 3 8.02 13.59 7.86
C ARG A 3 7.28 12.29 7.50
N PRO A 4 6.82 12.13 6.25
CA PRO A 4 6.36 10.84 5.75
C PRO A 4 7.54 9.86 5.57
N LEU A 5 7.21 8.60 5.32
CA LEU A 5 8.16 7.62 4.79
C LEU A 5 8.63 8.07 3.40
N VAL A 6 9.90 7.86 3.10
CA VAL A 6 10.51 8.19 1.81
C VAL A 6 11.24 6.98 1.25
N ALA A 7 11.54 7.00 -0.06
CA ALA A 7 12.20 5.88 -0.74
C ALA A 7 13.53 5.44 -0.08
N ALA A 8 14.26 6.38 0.53
CA ALA A 8 15.50 6.06 1.25
C ALA A 8 15.27 5.16 2.49
N ASP A 9 14.07 5.20 3.08
CA ASP A 9 13.70 4.33 4.21
C ASP A 9 13.40 2.89 3.76
N GLU A 10 13.21 2.65 2.47
CA GLU A 10 12.87 1.33 1.91
C GLU A 10 14.11 0.56 1.45
N VAL A 11 15.29 1.19 1.49
CA VAL A 11 16.56 0.58 1.12
C VAL A 11 17.00 -0.46 2.17
N VAL A 12 17.55 -1.58 1.70
CA VAL A 12 18.12 -2.62 2.57
C VAL A 12 19.20 -2.02 3.48
N GLY A 13 19.07 -2.22 4.78
CA GLY A 13 19.99 -1.69 5.79
C GLY A 13 19.71 -0.26 6.25
N ALA A 14 18.66 0.40 5.73
CA ALA A 14 18.22 1.69 6.25
C ALA A 14 17.72 1.57 7.71
N PRO A 15 17.80 2.63 8.53
CA PRO A 15 17.31 2.61 9.91
C PRO A 15 15.83 2.22 10.00
N GLU A 16 15.45 1.44 11.01
CA GLU A 16 14.04 1.10 11.26
C GLU A 16 13.26 2.34 11.70
N VAL A 17 12.24 2.72 10.93
CA VAL A 17 11.45 3.92 11.16
C VAL A 17 9.96 3.64 11.07
N VAL A 18 9.16 4.44 11.77
CA VAL A 18 7.70 4.34 11.78
C VAL A 18 7.05 5.71 11.69
N VAL A 19 5.93 5.78 10.97
CA VAL A 19 4.98 6.90 11.05
C VAL A 19 3.75 6.42 11.80
N LEU A 20 3.32 7.18 12.81
CA LEU A 20 2.17 6.82 13.63
C LEU A 20 0.87 7.44 13.09
N GLY A 21 -0.25 6.74 13.28
CA GLY A 21 -1.58 7.32 13.16
C GLY A 21 -1.86 8.25 14.34
N HIS A 22 -2.60 9.32 14.07
CA HIS A 22 -2.99 10.30 15.10
C HIS A 22 -3.68 9.64 16.30
N ASP A 23 -4.62 8.73 16.06
CA ASP A 23 -5.38 8.04 17.11
C ASP A 23 -4.47 7.16 17.99
N LEU A 24 -3.47 6.50 17.40
CA LEU A 24 -2.50 5.69 18.15
C LEU A 24 -1.61 6.58 19.01
N TRP A 25 -1.12 7.68 18.45
CA TRP A 25 -0.31 8.67 19.16
C TRP A 25 -1.06 9.26 20.36
N LEU A 26 -2.33 9.63 20.20
CA LEU A 26 -3.16 10.11 21.31
C LEU A 26 -3.43 9.00 22.34
N SER A 27 -3.96 7.86 21.91
CA SER A 27 -4.48 6.84 22.83
C SER A 27 -3.41 6.04 23.57
N ARG A 28 -2.23 5.85 22.97
CA ARG A 28 -1.15 5.03 23.56
C ARG A 28 0.04 5.85 24.05
N LEU A 29 0.30 7.00 23.43
CA LEU A 29 1.45 7.85 23.75
C LEU A 29 1.03 9.19 24.35
N GLY A 30 -0.25 9.34 24.71
CA GLY A 30 -0.78 10.51 25.41
C GLY A 30 -0.74 11.80 24.58
N GLY A 31 -0.53 11.72 23.27
CA GLY A 31 -0.34 12.91 22.45
C GLY A 31 0.97 13.65 22.73
N ASP A 32 2.00 12.93 23.17
CA ASP A 32 3.30 13.53 23.50
C ASP A 32 3.92 14.26 22.28
N PRO A 33 4.09 15.60 22.33
CA PRO A 33 4.66 16.36 21.22
C PRO A 33 6.15 16.05 20.97
N GLU A 34 6.83 15.43 21.95
CA GLU A 34 8.23 15.00 21.83
C GLU A 34 8.36 13.54 21.36
N VAL A 35 7.30 12.97 20.77
CA VAL A 35 7.32 11.58 20.26
C VAL A 35 8.31 11.37 19.11
N LEU A 36 8.61 12.42 18.33
CA LEU A 36 9.54 12.30 17.19
C LEU A 36 10.96 11.98 17.67
N GLY A 37 11.61 11.01 17.03
CA GLY A 37 12.93 10.52 17.40
C GLY A 37 12.92 9.48 18.53
N ARG A 38 11.77 9.24 19.19
CA ARG A 38 11.67 8.16 20.18
C ARG A 38 11.62 6.81 19.50
N SER A 39 12.17 5.81 20.18
CA SER A 39 12.11 4.41 19.74
C SER A 39 10.87 3.73 20.32
N LEU A 40 10.12 3.03 19.46
CA LEU A 40 9.00 2.16 19.82
C LEU A 40 9.29 0.74 19.37
N GLU A 41 8.98 -0.23 20.22
CA GLU A 41 9.12 -1.63 19.87
C GLU A 41 7.88 -2.11 19.11
N ILE A 42 8.07 -2.57 17.88
CA ILE A 42 7.01 -3.09 17.01
C ILE A 42 7.43 -4.50 16.61
N ALA A 43 6.64 -5.50 17.01
CA ALA A 43 6.92 -6.91 16.77
C ALA A 43 8.35 -7.35 17.21
N GLY A 44 8.83 -6.81 18.33
CA GLY A 44 10.17 -7.14 18.88
C GLY A 44 11.32 -6.33 18.27
N VAL A 45 11.04 -5.40 17.33
CA VAL A 45 12.06 -4.60 16.64
C VAL A 45 11.89 -3.12 17.00
N PRO A 46 12.97 -2.42 17.42
CA PRO A 46 12.91 -0.99 17.72
C PRO A 46 12.80 -0.18 16.43
N HIS A 47 11.80 0.70 16.37
CA HIS A 47 11.57 1.63 15.27
C HIS A 47 11.57 3.07 15.78
N THR A 48 12.28 3.94 15.08
CA THR A 48 12.30 5.38 15.41
C THR A 48 11.08 6.07 14.82
N VAL A 49 10.33 6.82 15.64
CA VAL A 49 9.19 7.60 15.17
C VAL A 49 9.69 8.80 14.36
N VAL A 50 9.36 8.85 13.06
CA VAL A 50 9.76 9.96 12.16
C VAL A 50 8.61 10.87 11.80
N GLY A 51 7.36 10.47 12.09
CA GLY A 51 6.17 11.27 11.81
C GLY A 51 4.93 10.79 12.53
N VAL A 52 3.94 11.68 12.58
CA VAL A 52 2.56 11.38 13.00
C VAL A 52 1.62 11.94 11.93
N MET A 53 0.73 11.10 11.41
CA MET A 53 -0.27 11.49 10.42
C MET A 53 -1.22 12.56 10.97
N PRO A 54 -1.79 13.41 10.11
CA PRO A 54 -2.82 14.37 10.51
C PRO A 54 -4.03 13.66 11.15
N GLU A 55 -4.73 14.40 12.01
CA GLU A 55 -6.04 13.98 12.51
C GLU A 55 -7.00 13.68 11.35
N GLY A 56 -7.79 12.61 11.46
CA GLY A 56 -8.77 12.24 10.43
C GLY A 56 -8.18 11.65 9.15
N PHE A 57 -6.88 11.34 9.10
CA PHE A 57 -6.29 10.63 7.97
C PHE A 57 -6.74 9.17 7.95
N LEU A 58 -7.55 8.78 6.95
CA LEU A 58 -8.19 7.45 6.87
C LEU A 58 -7.84 6.68 5.59
N PHE A 59 -6.94 7.19 4.75
CA PHE A 59 -6.57 6.55 3.50
C PHE A 59 -5.45 5.50 3.70
N PRO A 60 -5.47 4.36 2.98
CA PRO A 60 -6.58 3.82 2.17
C PRO A 60 -7.67 3.15 3.03
N ILE A 61 -7.32 2.76 4.25
CA ILE A 61 -8.24 2.42 5.34
C ILE A 61 -7.64 3.01 6.61
N ARG A 62 -8.38 3.00 7.73
CA ARG A 62 -7.85 3.47 9.02
C ARG A 62 -6.68 2.59 9.48
N GLN A 63 -5.46 3.04 9.27
CA GLN A 63 -4.23 2.40 9.76
C GLN A 63 -3.76 3.04 11.06
N GLN A 64 -3.15 2.23 11.93
CA GLN A 64 -2.60 2.72 13.20
C GLN A 64 -1.15 3.21 13.07
N LEU A 65 -0.41 2.67 12.11
CA LEU A 65 0.98 3.02 11.83
C LEU A 65 1.37 2.60 10.41
N TRP A 66 2.46 3.15 9.90
CA TRP A 66 3.06 2.82 8.60
C TRP A 66 4.54 2.51 8.79
N LEU A 67 4.97 1.41 8.17
CA LEU A 67 6.36 0.97 8.09
C LEU A 67 6.83 1.01 6.64
N PRO A 68 8.14 1.24 6.37
CA PRO A 68 8.70 1.15 5.03
C PRO A 68 8.43 -0.23 4.42
N LEU A 69 8.04 -0.27 3.13
CA LEU A 69 7.86 -1.53 2.42
C LEU A 69 9.23 -2.09 2.03
N ARG A 70 9.87 -2.80 2.95
CA ARG A 70 11.15 -3.48 2.71
C ARG A 70 10.89 -4.92 2.31
N GLU A 71 11.34 -5.31 1.13
CA GLU A 71 11.50 -6.73 0.78
C GLU A 71 12.94 -7.15 1.10
N ALA A 72 13.11 -8.04 2.08
CA ALA A 72 14.43 -8.55 2.46
C ALA A 72 15.14 -9.29 1.31
N ARG A 73 14.37 -9.77 0.33
CA ARG A 73 14.79 -10.25 -0.99
C ARG A 73 13.67 -9.91 -1.97
N PRO A 74 13.95 -9.47 -3.21
CA PRO A 74 12.92 -9.43 -4.25
C PRO A 74 12.28 -10.81 -4.26
N ALA A 75 10.98 -10.87 -3.99
CA ALA A 75 10.31 -12.15 -4.13
C ALA A 75 10.43 -12.56 -5.61
N GLU A 76 10.69 -13.85 -5.85
CA GLU A 76 10.50 -14.39 -7.20
C GLU A 76 9.11 -13.98 -7.71
N PRO A 77 8.97 -13.61 -9.00
CA PRO A 77 7.68 -13.26 -9.57
C PRO A 77 6.59 -14.24 -9.14
N GLY A 78 5.45 -13.71 -8.68
CA GLY A 78 4.32 -14.49 -8.17
C GLY A 78 4.49 -15.16 -6.80
N ARG A 79 5.64 -15.01 -6.13
CA ARG A 79 5.90 -15.53 -4.76
C ARG A 79 5.95 -14.46 -3.68
N GLY A 80 5.73 -13.20 -4.05
CA GLY A 80 5.67 -12.06 -3.13
C GLY A 80 4.40 -12.03 -2.29
N ARG A 81 4.40 -11.15 -1.28
CA ARG A 81 3.17 -10.83 -0.56
C ARG A 81 2.21 -10.13 -1.51
N GLY A 82 0.91 -10.44 -1.41
CA GLY A 82 -0.11 -9.67 -2.12
C GLY A 82 -0.04 -8.21 -1.68
N LEU A 83 0.09 -7.30 -2.64
CA LEU A 83 0.12 -5.86 -2.40
C LEU A 83 -1.20 -5.25 -2.87
N HIS A 84 -1.71 -4.30 -2.08
CA HIS A 84 -2.74 -3.38 -2.55
C HIS A 84 -2.04 -2.11 -3.00
N ILE A 85 -2.06 -1.87 -4.31
CA ILE A 85 -1.41 -0.72 -4.90
C ILE A 85 -2.47 0.32 -5.23
N PHE A 86 -2.16 1.57 -4.88
CA PHE A 86 -3.01 2.71 -5.18
C PHE A 86 -2.31 3.64 -6.16
N GLY A 87 -3.03 4.05 -7.21
CA GLY A 87 -2.55 5.03 -8.17
C GLY A 87 -3.34 6.34 -8.06
N ARG A 88 -2.71 7.45 -8.43
CA ARG A 88 -3.42 8.70 -8.70
C ARG A 88 -3.42 8.94 -10.19
N LEU A 89 -4.60 9.15 -10.77
CA LEU A 89 -4.70 9.48 -12.19
C LEU A 89 -4.09 10.87 -12.43
N ALA A 90 -3.44 11.03 -13.59
CA ALA A 90 -3.01 12.34 -14.03
C ALA A 90 -4.24 13.22 -14.31
N ALA A 91 -4.07 14.55 -14.19
CA ALA A 91 -5.17 15.48 -14.41
C ALA A 91 -5.76 15.32 -15.81
N GLY A 92 -7.08 15.18 -15.90
CA GLY A 92 -7.81 15.00 -17.16
C GLY A 92 -7.79 13.59 -17.74
N VAL A 93 -7.11 12.62 -17.11
CA VAL A 93 -7.13 11.22 -17.54
C VAL A 93 -8.36 10.51 -17.00
N SER A 94 -9.11 9.84 -17.87
CA SER A 94 -10.26 9.03 -17.48
C SER A 94 -9.82 7.69 -16.89
N ALA A 95 -10.65 7.11 -16.02
CA ALA A 95 -10.42 5.77 -15.49
C ALA A 95 -10.38 4.70 -16.61
N GLU A 96 -11.14 4.91 -17.69
CA GLU A 96 -11.14 4.03 -18.87
C GLU A 96 -9.80 4.07 -19.60
N ALA A 97 -9.23 5.26 -19.83
CA ALA A 97 -7.91 5.40 -20.44
C ALA A 97 -6.83 4.72 -19.58
N ALA A 98 -6.88 4.90 -18.27
CA ALA A 98 -5.97 4.23 -17.34
C ALA A 98 -6.15 2.70 -17.33
N HIS A 99 -7.39 2.21 -17.46
CA HIS A 99 -7.66 0.79 -17.61
C HIS A 99 -6.98 0.23 -18.86
N TRP A 100 -7.15 0.88 -20.02
CA TRP A 100 -6.53 0.44 -21.28
C TRP A 100 -5.01 0.40 -21.21
N GLU A 101 -4.37 1.42 -20.63
CA GLU A 101 -2.91 1.42 -20.44
C GLU A 101 -2.48 0.27 -19.53
N LEU A 102 -3.19 0.04 -18.43
CA LEU A 102 -2.88 -1.02 -17.49
C LEU A 102 -3.07 -2.41 -18.11
N THR A 103 -4.10 -2.60 -18.93
CA THR A 103 -4.31 -3.83 -19.70
C THR A 103 -3.15 -4.07 -20.66
N ALA A 104 -2.68 -3.06 -21.39
CA ALA A 104 -1.55 -3.19 -22.30
C ALA A 104 -0.25 -3.58 -21.58
N VAL A 105 0.00 -3.03 -20.39
CA VAL A 105 1.12 -3.45 -19.52
C VAL A 105 0.94 -4.91 -19.07
N GLY A 106 -0.27 -5.28 -18.65
CA GLY A 106 -0.60 -6.65 -18.25
C GLY A 106 -0.35 -7.68 -19.34
N SER A 107 -0.82 -7.41 -20.56
CA SER A 107 -0.62 -8.30 -21.70
C SER A 107 0.86 -8.51 -22.00
N ARG A 108 1.67 -7.45 -21.95
CA ARG A 108 3.12 -7.56 -22.14
C ARG A 108 3.78 -8.40 -21.05
N LEU A 109 3.42 -8.15 -19.78
CA LEU A 109 3.93 -8.95 -18.67
C LEU A 109 3.49 -10.42 -18.75
N ALA A 110 2.30 -10.71 -19.28
CA ALA A 110 1.84 -12.08 -19.52
C ALA A 110 2.62 -12.80 -20.62
N GLU A 111 3.11 -12.06 -21.63
CA GLU A 111 4.00 -12.61 -22.67
C GLU A 111 5.43 -12.82 -22.15
N GLU A 112 5.96 -11.87 -21.36
CA GLU A 112 7.31 -11.91 -20.81
C GLU A 112 7.45 -12.91 -19.65
N HIS A 113 6.38 -13.07 -18.84
CA HIS A 113 6.34 -13.89 -17.62
C HIS A 113 5.08 -14.77 -17.56
N PRO A 114 4.88 -15.68 -18.52
CA PRO A 114 3.66 -16.47 -18.62
C PRO A 114 3.39 -17.34 -17.38
N GLU A 115 4.42 -17.79 -16.68
CA GLU A 115 4.32 -18.59 -15.46
C GLU A 115 3.61 -17.86 -14.31
N THR A 116 3.70 -16.53 -14.26
CA THR A 116 3.14 -15.73 -13.16
C THR A 116 2.02 -14.81 -13.59
N ASN A 117 1.99 -14.40 -14.86
CA ASN A 117 1.13 -13.33 -15.34
C ASN A 117 0.07 -13.78 -16.36
N ALA A 118 0.14 -14.98 -16.94
CA ALA A 118 -0.80 -15.43 -17.98
C ALA A 118 -2.27 -15.51 -17.51
N GLN A 119 -2.51 -15.69 -16.21
CA GLN A 119 -3.86 -15.74 -15.63
C GLN A 119 -4.28 -14.43 -14.95
N LEU A 120 -3.44 -13.40 -15.00
CA LEU A 120 -3.70 -12.12 -14.36
C LEU A 120 -4.37 -11.18 -15.35
N GLU A 121 -5.44 -10.54 -14.89
CA GLU A 121 -6.12 -9.48 -15.62
C GLU A 121 -6.05 -8.20 -14.78
N PRO A 122 -5.20 -7.23 -15.17
CA PRO A 122 -5.13 -5.98 -14.45
C PRO A 122 -6.42 -5.19 -14.61
N GLN A 123 -6.87 -4.57 -13.53
CA GLN A 123 -8.02 -3.70 -13.58
C GLN A 123 -7.75 -2.40 -12.84
N ALA A 124 -7.98 -1.28 -13.53
CA ALA A 124 -8.08 0.03 -12.93
C ALA A 124 -9.53 0.28 -12.49
N VAL A 125 -9.73 0.41 -11.18
CA VAL A 125 -11.04 0.72 -10.60
C VAL A 125 -10.96 1.95 -9.70
N PRO A 126 -12.03 2.77 -9.59
CA PRO A 126 -12.10 3.81 -8.59
C PRO A 126 -11.85 3.28 -7.18
N PHE A 127 -11.13 4.06 -6.37
CA PHE A 127 -10.79 3.72 -5.00
C PHE A 127 -12.02 3.40 -4.16
N SER A 128 -13.15 4.08 -4.39
CA SER A 128 -14.41 3.80 -3.69
C SER A 128 -14.90 2.35 -3.86
N LEU A 129 -14.75 1.78 -5.06
CA LEU A 129 -15.08 0.38 -5.32
C LEU A 129 -14.05 -0.57 -4.69
N SER A 130 -12.76 -0.21 -4.77
CA SER A 130 -11.69 -0.97 -4.10
C SER A 130 -11.88 -1.02 -2.59
N TYR A 131 -12.26 0.10 -1.97
CA TYR A 131 -12.54 0.23 -0.53
C TYR A 131 -13.67 -0.69 -0.07
N LEU A 132 -14.77 -0.78 -0.81
CA LEU A 132 -15.87 -1.69 -0.49
C LEU A 132 -15.42 -3.16 -0.48
N ASN A 133 -14.49 -3.53 -1.37
CA ASN A 133 -13.94 -4.88 -1.43
C ASN A 133 -12.91 -5.14 -0.31
N LEU A 134 -12.06 -4.15 0.00
CA LEU A 134 -11.12 -4.20 1.13
C LEU A 134 -11.85 -4.33 2.47
N ALA A 135 -12.90 -3.55 2.69
CA ALA A 135 -13.70 -3.56 3.92
C ALA A 135 -14.49 -4.87 4.14
N ARG A 136 -14.78 -5.62 3.07
CA ARG A 136 -15.55 -6.88 3.11
C ARG A 136 -14.70 -8.15 3.23
N GLY A 137 -13.39 -8.04 3.48
CA GLY A 137 -12.55 -9.20 3.82
C GLY A 137 -11.84 -9.88 2.63
N GLY A 138 -11.66 -9.18 1.50
CA GLY A 138 -10.85 -9.66 0.38
C GLY A 138 -11.47 -10.80 -0.42
N LEU A 139 -11.09 -10.89 -1.70
CA LEU A 139 -11.68 -11.75 -2.74
C LEU A 139 -11.29 -13.24 -2.60
N ARG A 140 -11.50 -13.85 -1.44
CA ARG A 140 -11.12 -15.26 -1.18
C ARG A 140 -12.24 -16.30 -1.36
N GLN A 141 -13.44 -15.92 -1.77
CA GLN A 141 -14.63 -16.79 -1.62
C GLN A 141 -15.51 -16.90 -2.88
N GLU A 142 -14.95 -17.08 -4.07
CA GLU A 142 -15.77 -17.47 -5.25
C GLU A 142 -15.07 -18.62 -6.03
N PRO A 143 -15.70 -19.80 -6.18
CA PRO A 143 -15.15 -20.89 -6.98
C PRO A 143 -15.27 -20.55 -8.48
N GLY A 144 -14.14 -20.36 -9.16
CA GLY A 144 -14.05 -19.97 -10.58
C GLY A 144 -13.38 -18.62 -10.85
N PHE A 145 -12.80 -18.00 -9.82
CA PHE A 145 -12.23 -16.65 -9.88
C PHE A 145 -10.91 -16.59 -10.68
N ARG A 146 -10.90 -15.80 -11.77
CA ARG A 146 -9.64 -15.31 -12.36
C ARG A 146 -8.98 -14.35 -11.36
N LEU A 147 -7.66 -14.42 -11.19
CA LEU A 147 -6.96 -13.61 -10.21
C LEU A 147 -6.86 -12.17 -10.72
N PHE A 148 -7.74 -11.30 -10.25
CA PHE A 148 -7.65 -9.87 -10.53
C PHE A 148 -6.57 -9.24 -9.64
N GLN A 149 -5.50 -8.73 -10.25
CA GLN A 149 -4.67 -7.73 -9.57
C GLN A 149 -5.36 -6.39 -9.71
N LEU A 150 -6.01 -5.96 -8.63
CA LEU A 150 -6.69 -4.67 -8.58
C LEU A 150 -5.69 -3.57 -8.20
N LEU A 151 -5.55 -2.60 -9.10
CA LEU A 151 -4.99 -1.29 -8.76
C LEU A 151 -6.16 -0.35 -8.45
N GLY A 152 -6.22 0.14 -7.21
CA GLY A 152 -7.24 1.11 -6.80
C GLY A 152 -6.78 2.52 -7.16
N PHE A 153 -7.56 3.29 -7.91
CA PHE A 153 -7.18 4.65 -8.27
C PHE A 153 -8.00 5.71 -7.55
N CYS A 154 -7.35 6.72 -6.99
CA CYS A 154 -8.03 7.93 -6.52
C CYS A 154 -8.16 8.94 -7.66
N LEU A 155 -9.41 9.29 -7.97
CA LEU A 155 -9.77 10.53 -8.66
C LEU A 155 -9.83 11.62 -7.58
N LEU A 156 -9.02 12.67 -7.74
CA LEU A 156 -9.15 13.91 -6.98
C LEU A 156 -9.85 14.95 -7.86
#